data_AF-A0A2V6DUL8-F1
#
_entry.id   AF-A0A2V6DUL8-F1
#
_cell.length_a   1.000
_cell.length_b   1.000
_cell.length_c   1.000
_cell.angle_alpha   90.00
_cell.angle_beta   90.00
_cell.angle_gamma   90.00
#
_symmetry.space_group_name_H-M   'P 1'
#
loop_
_entity.id
_entity.type
_entity.pdbx_description
1 polymer ?
#
loop_
_entity_poly.entity_id
_entity_poly.type
_entity_poly.pdbx_seq_one_letter_code
_entity_poly.pdbx_strand_id
1 'polypeptide(L)'
;MEIGQRVKLRTFGGPNVEVTVNGVDQFDISVTVIDYEHMRFVRTNGNYGYRQPGITNKQFKIADRGPTRLFHRGGCSVYYVSSMDTRMNHAKLEVKVEH
;
A
#
# COMPACT_ATOMS: atom_id res chain seq x y z
N MET A 1 -0.45 -10.87 -6.57
CA MET A 1 0.16 -9.74 -7.31
C MET A 1 1.66 -9.95 -7.35
N GLU A 2 2.34 -9.38 -8.33
CA GLU A 2 3.80 -9.35 -8.32
C GLU A 2 4.31 -8.31 -7.31
N ILE A 3 5.47 -8.57 -6.71
CA ILE A 3 6.19 -7.57 -5.93
C ILE A 3 6.57 -6.41 -6.87
N GLY A 4 6.39 -5.18 -6.41
CA GLY A 4 6.55 -3.96 -7.21
C GLY A 4 5.31 -3.55 -8.00
N GLN A 5 4.28 -4.42 -8.08
CA GLN A 5 3.02 -4.08 -8.72
C GLN A 5 2.21 -3.09 -7.84
N ARG A 6 1.70 -2.03 -8.47
CA ARG A 6 0.83 -1.06 -7.79
C ARG A 6 -0.61 -1.57 -7.74
N VAL A 7 -1.21 -1.52 -6.57
CA VAL A 7 -2.63 -1.85 -6.33
C VAL A 7 -3.37 -0.56 -6.02
N LYS A 8 -4.27 -0.12 -6.91
CA LYS A 8 -5.16 1.02 -6.66
C LYS A 8 -6.32 0.56 -5.77
N LEU A 9 -6.45 1.10 -4.56
CA LEU A 9 -7.54 0.73 -3.65
C LEU A 9 -8.92 1.17 -4.18
N ARG A 10 -8.95 2.21 -5.01
CA ARG A 10 -10.15 2.69 -5.69
C ARG A 10 -10.80 1.65 -6.61
N THR A 11 -10.05 0.68 -7.14
CA THR A 11 -10.65 -0.41 -7.95
C THR A 11 -11.50 -1.36 -7.12
N PHE A 12 -11.37 -1.31 -5.79
CA PHE A 12 -12.14 -2.12 -4.84
C PHE A 12 -13.19 -1.29 -4.07
N GLY A 13 -13.47 -0.06 -4.51
CA GLY A 13 -14.36 0.86 -3.80
C GLY A 13 -13.71 1.58 -2.61
N GLY A 14 -12.39 1.45 -2.43
CA GLY A 14 -11.62 2.15 -1.40
C GLY A 14 -11.18 3.57 -1.81
N PRO A 15 -10.34 4.23 -0.99
CA PRO A 15 -9.88 5.59 -1.25
C PRO A 15 -8.94 5.67 -2.46
N ASN A 16 -8.67 6.90 -2.95
CA ASN A 16 -7.73 7.13 -4.05
C ASN A 16 -6.26 7.01 -3.60
N VAL A 17 -5.87 5.78 -3.25
CA VAL A 17 -4.55 5.39 -2.74
C VAL A 17 -4.03 4.23 -3.59
N GLU A 18 -2.72 4.24 -3.84
CA GLU A 18 -2.01 3.09 -4.38
C GLU A 18 -1.13 2.46 -3.31
N VAL A 19 -1.17 1.14 -3.20
CA VAL A 19 -0.33 0.35 -2.31
C VAL A 19 0.57 -0.55 -3.16
N THR A 20 1.86 -0.57 -2.83
CA THR A 20 2.87 -1.40 -3.51
C THR A 20 3.63 -2.19 -2.45
N VAL A 21 3.68 -3.50 -2.59
CA VAL A 21 4.64 -4.32 -1.82
C VAL A 21 5.95 -4.30 -2.58
N ASN A 22 6.99 -3.69 -2.02
CA ASN A 22 8.30 -3.55 -2.67
C ASN A 22 9.20 -4.76 -2.45
N GLY A 23 8.97 -5.49 -1.36
CA GLY A 23 9.76 -6.66 -0.99
C GLY A 23 9.14 -7.36 0.20
N VAL A 24 9.34 -8.67 0.26
CA VAL A 24 8.98 -9.53 1.38
C VAL A 24 10.23 -10.34 1.71
N ASP A 25 10.69 -10.26 2.95
CA ASP A 25 11.73 -11.14 3.47
C ASP A 25 11.14 -12.11 4.51
N GLN A 26 11.99 -12.83 5.25
CA GLN A 26 11.53 -13.83 6.22
C GLN A 26 10.68 -13.23 7.35
N PHE A 27 10.91 -11.97 7.73
CA PHE A 27 10.33 -11.36 8.93
C PHE A 27 9.61 -10.05 8.64
N ASP A 28 9.92 -9.37 7.54
CA ASP A 28 9.47 -8.03 7.25
C ASP A 28 8.90 -7.89 5.82
N ILE A 29 8.00 -6.92 5.68
CA ILE A 29 7.36 -6.52 4.42
C ILE A 29 7.65 -5.04 4.21
N SER A 30 8.25 -4.71 3.07
CA SER A 30 8.43 -3.32 2.64
C SER A 30 7.28 -2.88 1.76
N VAL A 31 6.63 -1.77 2.12
CA VAL A 31 5.43 -1.27 1.44
C VAL A 31 5.56 0.22 1.16
N THR A 32 5.23 0.62 -0.06
CA THR A 32 5.01 2.03 -0.42
C THR A 32 3.51 2.28 -0.56
N VAL A 33 3.05 3.34 0.10
CA VAL A 33 1.69 3.87 -0.02
C VAL A 33 1.78 5.24 -0.69
N ILE A 34 1.07 5.41 -1.80
CA ILE A 34 0.96 6.66 -2.53
C ILE A 34 -0.47 7.17 -2.36
N ASP A 35 -0.60 8.26 -1.61
CA ASP A 35 -1.90 8.86 -1.30
C ASP A 35 -2.16 10.09 -2.18
N TYR A 36 -3.05 9.91 -3.16
CA TYR A 36 -3.41 10.97 -4.10
C TYR A 36 -4.46 11.93 -3.53
N GLU A 37 -5.19 11.55 -2.47
CA GLU A 37 -6.15 12.46 -1.81
C GLU A 37 -5.42 13.54 -1.01
N HIS A 38 -4.23 13.23 -0.51
CA HIS A 38 -3.36 14.21 0.17
C HIS A 38 -2.39 14.92 -0.79
N MET A 39 -2.69 15.00 -2.09
CA MET A 39 -1.97 15.89 -3.01
C MET A 39 -2.12 17.33 -2.52
N ARG A 40 -1.02 17.96 -2.11
CA ARG A 40 -1.02 19.36 -1.66
C ARG A 40 -0.58 20.28 -2.80
N PHE A 41 -1.28 21.40 -2.91
CA PHE A 41 -0.83 22.54 -3.69
C PHE A 41 0.35 23.20 -2.96
N VAL A 42 1.49 23.40 -3.63
CA VAL A 42 2.68 23.92 -2.97
C VAL A 42 3.35 24.93 -3.87
N ARG A 43 3.69 26.09 -3.31
CA ARG A 43 4.52 27.09 -3.98
C ARG A 43 5.96 26.60 -4.03
N THR A 44 6.52 26.47 -5.22
CA THR A 44 7.96 26.35 -5.44
C THR A 44 8.41 27.46 -6.38
N ASN A 45 9.18 28.41 -5.84
CA ASN A 45 9.88 29.48 -6.57
C ASN A 45 9.08 30.10 -7.75
N GLY A 46 7.92 30.69 -7.45
CA GLY A 46 7.17 31.50 -8.42
C GLY A 46 6.28 30.74 -9.41
N ASN A 47 6.41 29.41 -9.52
CA ASN A 47 5.53 28.60 -10.36
C ASN A 47 4.48 27.85 -9.54
N TYR A 48 3.23 27.88 -10.01
CA TYR A 48 2.15 27.07 -9.48
C TYR A 48 2.28 25.63 -9.98
N GLY A 49 2.20 24.67 -9.07
CA GLY A 49 2.26 23.26 -9.43
C GLY A 49 1.74 22.36 -8.32
N TYR A 50 1.32 21.16 -8.73
CA TYR A 50 1.08 20.07 -7.79
C TYR A 50 2.43 19.53 -7.32
N ARG A 51 2.70 19.49 -6.01
CA ARG A 51 3.77 18.59 -5.53
C ARG A 51 3.24 17.17 -5.45
N GLN A 52 4.20 16.26 -5.51
CA GLN A 52 4.04 14.82 -5.50
C GLN A 52 3.02 14.36 -4.45
N PRO A 53 2.23 13.30 -4.75
CA PRO A 53 1.32 12.69 -3.78
C PRO A 53 2.04 12.33 -2.48
N GLY A 54 1.29 12.14 -1.40
CA GLY A 54 1.87 11.68 -0.14
C GLY A 54 2.46 10.28 -0.31
N ILE A 55 3.78 10.17 -0.50
CA ILE A 55 4.48 8.89 -0.57
C ILE A 55 4.97 8.53 0.83
N THR A 56 4.49 7.42 1.36
CA THR A 56 4.96 6.88 2.64
C THR A 56 5.55 5.49 2.41
N ASN A 57 6.79 5.30 2.83
CA ASN A 57 7.42 3.99 2.90
C ASN A 57 7.28 3.46 4.32
N LYS A 58 6.81 2.23 4.46
CA LYS A 58 6.68 1.55 5.75
C LYS A 58 7.22 0.14 5.66
N GLN A 59 7.83 -0.30 6.76
CA GLN A 59 8.20 -1.68 6.96
C GLN A 59 7.28 -2.27 8.04
N PHE A 60 6.77 -3.48 7.78
CA PHE A 60 5.88 -4.19 8.68
C PHE A 60 6.49 -5.54 9.03
N LYS A 61 6.55 -5.85 10.33
CA LYS A 61 6.84 -7.21 10.77
C LYS A 61 5.69 -8.14 10.38
N ILE A 62 6.02 -9.27 9.78
CA ILE A 62 5.08 -10.35 9.46
C ILE A 62 4.55 -10.89 10.78
N ALA A 63 3.23 -10.92 10.93
CA ALA A 63 2.59 -11.50 12.10
C ALA A 63 2.84 -13.02 12.16
N ASP A 64 3.20 -13.53 13.34
CA ASP A 64 3.40 -14.98 13.57
C ASP A 64 2.13 -15.80 13.30
N ARG A 65 0.95 -15.16 13.42
CA ARG A 65 -0.36 -15.76 13.16
C ARG A 65 -1.28 -14.77 12.48
N GLY A 66 -1.97 -15.23 11.44
CA GLY A 66 -2.99 -14.45 10.73
C GLY A 66 -2.41 -13.38 9.78
N PRO A 67 -3.29 -12.54 9.22
CA PRO A 67 -2.90 -11.53 8.23
C PRO A 67 -2.20 -10.32 8.86
N THR A 68 -1.20 -9.76 8.18
CA THR A 68 -0.50 -8.53 8.58
C THR A 68 -1.16 -7.31 7.93
N ARG A 69 -1.71 -6.39 8.72
CA ARG A 69 -2.38 -5.19 8.18
C ARG A 69 -1.35 -4.16 7.71
N LEU A 70 -1.33 -3.87 6.41
CA LEU A 70 -0.41 -2.93 5.78
C LEU A 70 -0.98 -1.52 5.67
N PHE A 71 -2.30 -1.40 5.54
CA PHE A 71 -2.98 -0.11 5.38
C PHE A 71 -4.37 -0.15 5.98
N HIS A 72 -4.83 0.98 6.50
CA HIS A 72 -6.22 1.18 6.92
C HIS A 72 -6.62 2.65 6.78
N ARG A 73 -7.75 2.92 6.10
CA ARG A 73 -8.43 4.22 6.10
C ARG A 73 -9.90 4.05 5.73
N GLY A 74 -10.79 4.67 6.51
CA GLY A 74 -12.20 4.88 6.15
C GLY A 74 -12.91 3.60 5.70
N GLY A 75 -12.80 2.52 6.49
CA GLY A 75 -13.40 1.22 6.16
C GLY A 75 -12.59 0.36 5.16
N CYS A 76 -11.58 0.93 4.48
CA CYS A 76 -10.68 0.18 3.60
C CYS A 76 -9.43 -0.29 4.37
N SER A 77 -9.22 -1.60 4.42
CA SER A 77 -8.05 -2.24 5.02
C SER A 77 -7.33 -3.11 3.99
N VAL A 78 -6.00 -3.04 3.97
CA VAL A 78 -5.15 -3.90 3.14
C VAL A 78 -4.33 -4.79 4.04
N TYR A 79 -4.35 -6.07 3.76
CA TYR A 79 -3.64 -7.09 4.50
C TYR A 79 -2.68 -7.85 3.60
N TYR A 80 -1.48 -8.11 4.11
CA TYR A 80 -0.64 -9.17 3.60
C TYR A 80 -1.05 -10.50 4.22
N VAL A 81 -1.17 -11.52 3.39
CA VAL A 81 -1.48 -12.89 3.81
C VAL A 81 -0.28 -13.75 3.50
N SER A 82 0.37 -14.29 4.54
CA SER A 82 1.42 -15.29 4.34
C SER A 82 0.79 -16.55 3.75
N SER A 83 1.19 -16.90 2.53
CA SER A 83 0.83 -18.17 1.91
C SER A 83 2.12 -18.88 1.55
N MET A 84 2.25 -20.13 1.99
CA MET A 84 3.40 -20.97 1.63
C MET A 84 3.45 -21.25 0.11
N ASP A 85 2.35 -21.01 -0.62
CA ASP A 85 2.25 -21.23 -2.06
C ASP A 85 2.62 -20.01 -2.91
N THR A 86 2.94 -18.88 -2.27
CA THR A 86 3.33 -17.67 -3.01
C THR A 86 4.75 -17.84 -3.55
N ARG A 87 4.92 -17.83 -4.87
CA ARG A 87 6.25 -17.82 -5.52
C ARG A 87 7.10 -16.67 -4.97
N MET A 88 8.43 -16.81 -4.98
CA MET A 88 9.38 -15.82 -4.41
C MET A 88 9.17 -14.36 -4.87
N ASN A 89 8.61 -14.14 -6.07
CA ASN A 89 8.38 -12.80 -6.62
C ASN A 89 6.93 -12.29 -6.44
N HIS A 90 6.10 -13.01 -5.70
CA HIS A 90 4.68 -12.74 -5.58
C HIS A 90 4.31 -12.44 -4.13
N ALA A 91 3.39 -11.50 -3.95
CA ALA A 91 2.74 -11.22 -2.68
C ALA A 91 1.23 -11.49 -2.80
N LYS A 92 0.63 -12.00 -1.73
CA LYS A 92 -0.82 -12.11 -1.61
C LYS A 92 -1.32 -10.97 -0.72
N LEU A 93 -2.13 -10.10 -1.31
CA LEU A 93 -2.83 -9.04 -0.60
C LEU A 93 -4.33 -9.33 -0.57
N GLU A 94 -4.95 -9.05 0.56
CA GLU A 94 -6.40 -8.97 0.72
C GLU A 94 -6.81 -7.52 0.97
N VAL A 95 -7.70 -7.00 0.14
CA VAL A 95 -8.30 -5.68 0.31
C VAL A 95 -9.72 -5.90 0.83
N LYS A 96 -10.02 -5.37 2.02
CA LYS A 96 -11.35 -5.36 2.62
C LYS A 96 -11.87 -3.94 2.63
N VAL A 97 -13.07 -3.74 2.11
CA VAL A 97 -13.77 -2.44 2.14
C VAL A 97 -15.11 -2.66 2.79
N GLU A 98 -15.31 -2.03 3.94
CA GLU A 98 -16.57 -2.03 4.67
C GLU A 98 -17.35 -0.76 4.31
N HIS A 99 -18.66 -0.91 4.10
CA HIS A 99 -19.60 0.16 3.76
C HIS A 99 -20.50 0.49 4.95
#